data_AF-A0A453I335-F1
#
_entry.id   AF-A0A453I335-F1
#
_cell.length_a   1.000
_cell.length_b   1.000
_cell.length_c   1.000
_cell.angle_alpha   90.00
_cell.angle_beta   90.00
_cell.angle_gamma   90.00
#
_symmetry.space_group_name_H-M   'P 1'
#
loop_
_entity.id
_entity.type
_entity.pdbx_description
1 polymer ?
#
loop_
_entity_poly.entity_id
_entity_poly.type
_entity_poly.pdbx_seq_one_letter_code
_entity_poly.pdbx_strand_id
1 'polypeptide(L)'
;MQSVGQLREISNKAQNAELKLFLEVEFGLDLQPLPPPEKSKEDILLFFKLYNPEKEVLCFVGRLFVKALGKPSDILRKLTEMAGFTPDEEIELYEEIKFEPNVMCEHIDKKLTFRASQLEDGDIVCFQKSPKADSGTQVRYPDIPSFLEYVHNRQVVHFRSLEKPKDDEFCLELSKLHTYDDVVERVARQLGLDDPAKIRLTSHNCYSQQPKPQ
;
A
#
# COMPACT_ATOMS: atom_id res chain seq x y z
N MET A 1 -3.51 -32.27 5.84
CA MET A 1 -2.21 -31.84 5.29
C MET A 1 -2.20 -32.12 3.80
N GLN A 2 -1.98 -31.10 2.98
CA GLN A 2 -1.72 -31.29 1.54
C GLN A 2 -0.27 -31.74 1.34
N SER A 3 0.00 -32.54 0.31
CA SER A 3 1.36 -33.00 0.01
C SER A 3 2.10 -31.95 -0.82
N VAL A 4 3.43 -31.87 -0.68
CA VAL A 4 4.27 -30.95 -1.46
C VAL A 4 4.12 -31.18 -2.97
N GLY A 5 3.81 -32.40 -3.40
CA GLY A 5 3.51 -32.73 -4.80
C GLY A 5 2.31 -31.97 -5.38
N GLN A 6 1.30 -31.64 -4.57
CA GLN A 6 0.10 -30.91 -4.98
C GLN A 6 0.35 -29.40 -5.14
N LEU A 7 1.35 -28.85 -4.44
CA LEU A 7 1.73 -27.42 -4.56
C LEU A 7 2.33 -27.10 -5.93
N ARG A 8 2.97 -28.09 -6.57
CA ARG A 8 3.55 -27.96 -7.91
C ARG A 8 2.49 -27.73 -8.99
N GLU A 9 1.28 -28.28 -8.83
CA GLU A 9 0.19 -28.12 -9.80
C GLU A 9 -0.43 -26.72 -9.76
N ILE A 10 -0.43 -26.07 -8.58
CA ILE A 10 -0.96 -24.71 -8.37
C ILE A 10 0.00 -23.63 -8.91
N SER A 11 1.31 -23.91 -8.93
CA SER A 11 2.37 -22.98 -9.35
C SER A 11 2.53 -22.82 -10.88
N ASN A 12 1.78 -23.56 -11.70
CA ASN A 12 2.01 -23.65 -13.15
C ASN A 12 1.35 -22.53 -13.97
N LYS A 13 1.75 -21.27 -13.75
CA LYS A 13 1.52 -20.18 -14.73
C LYS A 13 2.76 -19.38 -15.13
N ALA A 14 3.93 -19.68 -14.56
CA ALA A 14 5.21 -19.16 -15.05
C ALA A 14 6.29 -20.22 -14.88
N GLN A 15 7.24 -20.30 -15.80
CA GLN A 15 8.45 -21.14 -15.72
C GLN A 15 9.42 -20.71 -14.60
N ASN A 16 8.90 -20.19 -13.49
CA ASN A 16 9.72 -19.89 -12.31
C ASN A 16 9.81 -21.16 -11.46
N ALA A 17 11.02 -21.73 -11.38
CA ALA A 17 11.33 -22.84 -10.48
C ALA A 17 11.35 -22.43 -8.99
N GLU A 18 10.94 -21.20 -8.66
CA GLU A 18 10.90 -20.68 -7.30
C GLU A 18 9.48 -20.73 -6.72
N LEU A 19 9.36 -21.38 -5.56
CA LEU A 19 8.17 -21.33 -4.73
C LEU A 19 8.39 -20.26 -3.64
N LYS A 20 7.62 -19.17 -3.68
CA LYS A 20 7.63 -18.14 -2.64
C LYS A 20 6.67 -18.55 -1.53
N LEU A 21 7.20 -18.67 -0.31
CA LEU A 21 6.44 -19.09 0.86
C LEU A 21 6.46 -17.97 1.92
N PHE A 22 5.31 -17.79 2.56
CA PHE A 22 5.19 -17.02 3.79
C PHE A 22 5.15 -18.00 4.97
N LEU A 23 6.05 -17.84 5.94
CA LEU A 23 6.10 -18.64 7.14
C LEU A 23 5.76 -17.76 8.35
N GLU A 24 4.69 -18.10 9.04
CA GLU A 24 4.31 -17.47 10.29
C GLU A 24 4.78 -18.31 11.48
N VAL A 25 5.40 -17.66 12.46
CA VAL A 25 5.79 -18.28 13.73
C VAL A 25 5.43 -17.30 14.84
N GLU A 26 4.51 -17.70 15.72
CA GLU A 26 4.24 -17.00 16.97
C GLU A 26 5.12 -17.56 18.08
N PHE A 27 5.64 -16.70 18.95
CA PHE A 27 6.46 -17.11 20.08
C PHE A 27 5.72 -16.88 21.40
N GLY A 28 5.77 -17.88 22.29
CA GLY A 28 5.29 -17.77 23.66
C GLY A 28 6.16 -16.83 24.49
N LEU A 29 5.73 -16.58 25.74
CA LEU A 29 6.52 -15.79 26.71
C LEU A 29 7.89 -16.41 27.01
N ASP A 30 8.02 -17.71 26.77
CA ASP A 30 9.23 -18.51 26.88
C ASP A 30 10.10 -18.49 25.62
N LEU A 31 9.75 -17.66 24.61
CA LEU A 31 10.40 -17.58 23.30
C LEU A 31 10.40 -18.92 22.54
N GLN A 32 9.46 -19.82 22.84
CA GLN A 32 9.25 -21.05 22.08
C GLN A 32 8.17 -20.86 21.01
N PRO A 33 8.29 -21.50 19.84
CA PRO A 33 7.25 -21.49 18.83
C PRO A 33 5.94 -22.06 19.37
N LEU A 34 4.87 -21.29 19.29
CA LEU A 34 3.52 -21.77 19.53
C LEU A 34 3.04 -22.61 18.35
N PRO A 35 2.19 -23.63 18.58
CA PRO A 35 1.56 -24.34 17.49
C PRO A 35 0.72 -23.37 16.64
N PRO A 36 0.68 -23.56 15.31
CA PRO A 36 -0.14 -22.73 14.45
C PRO A 36 -1.62 -22.84 14.88
N PRO A 37 -2.40 -21.75 14.78
CA PRO A 37 -3.81 -21.77 15.11
C PRO A 37 -4.55 -22.83 14.30
N GLU A 38 -5.52 -23.51 14.91
CA GLU A 38 -6.37 -24.43 14.17
C GLU A 38 -7.24 -23.65 13.17
N LYS A 39 -7.12 -24.03 11.90
CA LYS A 39 -7.93 -23.49 10.81
C LYS A 39 -8.94 -24.53 10.36
N SER A 40 -10.23 -24.24 10.52
CA SER A 40 -11.29 -25.07 9.95
C SER A 40 -11.51 -24.76 8.47
N LYS A 41 -12.24 -25.61 7.75
CA LYS A 41 -12.59 -25.37 6.33
C LYS A 41 -13.50 -24.15 6.11
N GLU A 42 -14.10 -23.66 7.18
CA GLU A 42 -14.97 -22.48 7.16
C GLU A 42 -14.21 -21.19 7.48
N ASP A 43 -12.95 -21.30 7.91
CA ASP A 43 -12.11 -20.16 8.23
C ASP A 43 -11.33 -19.71 7.01
N ILE A 44 -11.26 -18.40 6.81
CA ILE A 44 -10.33 -17.74 5.90
C ILE A 44 -9.34 -16.91 6.71
N LEU A 45 -8.11 -16.85 6.22
CA LEU A 45 -7.02 -16.06 6.75
C LEU A 45 -7.01 -14.69 6.07
N LEU A 46 -7.22 -13.61 6.84
CA LEU A 46 -7.12 -12.24 6.36
C LEU A 46 -5.95 -11.51 7.02
N PHE A 47 -5.29 -10.64 6.25
CA PHE A 47 -4.25 -9.75 6.72
C PHE A 47 -4.77 -8.32 6.85
N PHE A 48 -4.28 -7.58 7.85
CA PHE A 48 -4.81 -6.27 8.16
C PHE A 48 -3.71 -5.21 8.12
N LYS A 49 -4.00 -4.10 7.43
CA LYS A 49 -3.16 -2.91 7.41
C LYS A 49 -3.94 -1.71 7.95
N LEU A 50 -3.33 -0.94 8.84
CA LEU A 50 -3.89 0.29 9.38
C LEU A 50 -3.29 1.50 8.65
N TYR A 51 -4.15 2.36 8.11
CA TYR A 51 -3.74 3.64 7.56
C TYR A 51 -3.91 4.78 8.56
N ASN A 52 -2.88 5.62 8.66
CA ASN A 52 -2.92 6.87 9.41
C ASN A 52 -2.79 8.06 8.44
N PRO A 53 -3.88 8.80 8.15
CA PRO A 53 -3.87 9.96 7.26
C PRO A 53 -2.98 11.11 7.72
N GLU A 54 -2.81 11.32 9.03
CA GLU A 54 -1.99 12.41 9.57
C GLU A 54 -0.50 12.16 9.38
N LYS A 55 -0.10 10.89 9.38
CA LYS A 55 1.30 10.47 9.21
C LYS A 55 1.62 10.02 7.79
N GLU A 56 0.61 9.86 6.93
CA GLU A 56 0.73 9.29 5.59
C GLU A 56 1.44 7.92 5.61
N VAL A 57 1.04 7.06 6.55
CA VAL A 57 1.65 5.73 6.77
C VAL A 57 0.59 4.64 6.79
N LEU A 58 0.83 3.58 6.03
CA LEU A 58 0.07 2.32 6.04
C LEU A 58 0.94 1.23 6.68
N CYS A 59 0.52 0.73 7.84
CA CYS A 59 1.26 -0.26 8.63
C CYS A 59 0.55 -1.60 8.64
N PHE A 60 1.29 -2.70 8.50
CA PHE A 60 0.77 -4.02 8.85
C PHE A 60 0.50 -4.09 10.36
N VAL A 61 -0.68 -4.55 10.75
CA VAL A 61 -1.08 -4.63 12.17
C VAL A 61 -1.43 -6.04 12.63
N GLY A 62 -1.43 -7.02 11.72
CA GLY A 62 -1.60 -8.43 12.06
C GLY A 62 -2.55 -9.16 11.12
N ARG A 63 -2.99 -10.34 11.58
CA ARG A 63 -3.80 -11.28 10.79
C ARG A 63 -4.86 -11.94 11.65
N LEU A 64 -5.99 -12.31 11.04
CA LEU A 64 -7.09 -13.01 11.72
C LEU A 64 -7.58 -14.19 10.89
N PHE A 65 -7.93 -15.27 11.58
CA PHE A 65 -8.84 -16.26 11.05
C PHE A 65 -10.27 -15.79 11.31
N VAL A 66 -11.07 -15.70 10.25
CA VAL A 66 -12.47 -15.31 10.31
C VAL A 66 -13.33 -16.35 9.62
N LYS A 67 -14.59 -16.49 10.05
CA LYS A 67 -15.53 -17.38 9.35
C LYS A 67 -15.89 -16.76 8.01
N ALA A 68 -15.77 -17.52 6.92
CA ALA A 68 -16.11 -17.05 5.57
C ALA A 68 -17.56 -16.54 5.46
N LEU A 69 -18.48 -17.12 6.24
CA LEU A 69 -19.89 -16.70 6.34
C LEU A 69 -20.15 -15.67 7.45
N GLY A 70 -19.14 -15.29 8.22
CA GLY A 70 -19.20 -14.19 9.18
C GLY A 70 -19.14 -12.83 8.48
N LYS A 71 -19.37 -11.76 9.24
CA LYS A 71 -19.39 -10.39 8.72
C LYS A 71 -18.21 -9.57 9.24
N PRO A 72 -17.74 -8.56 8.49
CA PRO A 72 -16.74 -7.61 8.98
C PRO A 72 -17.18 -6.89 10.26
N SER A 73 -18.50 -6.66 10.44
CA SER A 73 -19.05 -6.12 11.69
C SER A 73 -18.67 -6.90 12.94
N ASP A 74 -18.47 -8.22 12.81
CA ASP A 74 -18.23 -9.13 13.93
C ASP A 74 -16.81 -9.00 14.48
N ILE A 75 -15.88 -8.43 13.69
CA ILE A 75 -14.46 -8.29 14.05
C ILE A 75 -14.04 -6.85 14.33
N LEU A 76 -14.93 -5.86 14.21
CA LEU A 76 -14.59 -4.43 14.36
C LEU A 76 -13.90 -4.14 15.69
N ARG A 77 -14.41 -4.68 16.80
CA ARG A 77 -13.80 -4.51 18.12
C ARG A 77 -12.34 -4.98 18.14
N LYS A 78 -12.06 -6.13 17.51
CA LYS A 78 -10.70 -6.69 17.45
C LYS A 78 -9.77 -5.81 16.60
N LEU A 79 -10.27 -5.25 15.50
CA LEU A 79 -9.50 -4.32 14.66
C LEU A 79 -9.19 -3.02 15.41
N THR A 80 -10.17 -2.48 16.15
CA THR A 80 -10.00 -1.31 17.01
C THR A 80 -8.95 -1.56 18.10
N GLU A 81 -8.97 -2.74 18.74
CA GLU A 81 -7.95 -3.16 19.71
C GLU A 81 -6.55 -3.28 19.07
N MET A 82 -6.44 -3.92 17.89
CA MET A 82 -5.18 -4.03 17.15
C MET A 82 -4.61 -2.67 16.72
N ALA A 83 -5.48 -1.69 16.47
CA ALA A 83 -5.10 -0.33 16.12
C ALA A 83 -4.82 0.58 17.34
N GLY A 84 -5.09 0.11 18.56
CA GLY A 84 -5.01 0.94 19.77
C GLY A 84 -6.03 2.08 19.80
N PHE A 85 -7.17 1.90 19.15
CA PHE A 85 -8.26 2.88 19.12
C PHE A 85 -9.19 2.72 20.31
N THR A 86 -10.00 3.74 20.59
CA THR A 86 -11.08 3.66 21.57
C THR A 86 -12.23 2.80 21.02
N PRO A 87 -12.95 2.02 21.85
CA PRO A 87 -14.02 1.13 21.39
C PRO A 87 -15.13 1.80 20.56
N ASP A 88 -15.40 3.08 20.81
CA ASP A 88 -16.45 3.86 20.12
C ASP A 88 -15.96 4.50 18.81
N GLU A 89 -14.69 4.30 18.44
CA GLU A 89 -14.15 4.88 17.20
C GLU A 89 -14.69 4.12 15.99
N GLU A 90 -15.39 4.84 15.11
CA GLU A 90 -15.81 4.29 13.83
C GLU A 90 -14.61 4.14 12.88
N ILE A 91 -14.55 2.99 12.21
CA ILE A 91 -13.50 2.67 11.24
C ILE A 91 -14.10 2.33 9.88
N GLU A 92 -13.42 2.66 8.80
CA GLU A 92 -13.75 2.24 7.43
C GLU A 92 -12.84 1.09 7.01
N LEU A 93 -13.37 0.18 6.19
CA LEU A 93 -12.68 -1.04 5.74
C LEU A 93 -12.61 -1.03 4.22
N TYR A 94 -11.45 -1.38 3.69
CA TYR A 94 -11.18 -1.48 2.27
C TYR A 94 -10.41 -2.75 1.96
N GLU A 95 -10.70 -3.37 0.83
CA GLU A 95 -9.93 -4.48 0.30
C GLU A 95 -8.84 -3.94 -0.62
N GLU A 96 -7.59 -4.34 -0.37
CA GLU A 96 -6.48 -4.08 -1.30
C GLU A 96 -6.41 -5.24 -2.30
N ILE A 97 -7.14 -5.12 -3.40
CA ILE A 97 -7.30 -6.21 -4.39
C ILE A 97 -6.06 -6.30 -5.30
N LYS A 98 -5.55 -5.14 -5.74
CA LYS A 98 -4.42 -5.08 -6.66
C LYS A 98 -3.68 -3.76 -6.53
N PHE A 99 -2.36 -3.80 -6.59
CA PHE A 99 -1.52 -2.59 -6.59
C PHE A 99 -0.96 -2.25 -7.98
N GLU A 100 -0.51 -3.25 -8.74
CA GLU A 100 0.09 -3.08 -10.07
C GLU A 100 -0.71 -3.87 -11.12
N PRO A 101 -0.85 -3.38 -12.36
CA PRO A 101 -0.34 -2.11 -12.90
C PRO A 101 -1.21 -0.90 -12.56
N ASN A 102 -2.35 -1.11 -11.91
CA ASN A 102 -3.25 -0.05 -11.46
C ASN A 102 -3.74 -0.43 -10.06
N VAL A 103 -3.88 0.58 -9.21
CA VAL A 103 -4.45 0.41 -7.88
C VAL A 103 -5.92 0.05 -8.00
N MET A 104 -6.32 -1.00 -7.29
CA MET A 104 -7.70 -1.42 -7.13
C MET A 104 -7.94 -1.65 -5.65
N CYS A 105 -8.65 -0.71 -5.03
CA CYS A 105 -8.96 -0.72 -3.62
C CYS A 105 -10.44 -0.38 -3.45
N GLU A 106 -11.20 -1.33 -2.91
CA GLU A 106 -12.66 -1.25 -2.85
C GLU A 106 -13.15 -1.21 -1.41
N HIS A 107 -14.21 -0.45 -1.17
CA HIS A 107 -14.81 -0.35 0.16
C HIS A 107 -15.55 -1.65 0.52
N ILE A 108 -15.31 -2.17 1.72
CA ILE A 108 -15.96 -3.39 2.21
C ILE A 108 -17.26 -3.02 2.94
N ASP A 109 -18.39 -3.53 2.44
CA ASP A 109 -19.67 -3.43 3.15
C ASP A 109 -19.68 -4.34 4.39
N LYS A 110 -19.67 -3.72 5.56
CA LYS A 110 -19.66 -4.38 6.88
C LYS A 110 -20.89 -5.27 7.13
N LYS A 111 -21.97 -5.11 6.36
CA LYS A 111 -23.22 -5.88 6.49
C LYS A 111 -23.20 -7.20 5.72
N LEU A 112 -22.38 -7.28 4.67
CA LEU A 112 -22.19 -8.48 3.88
C LEU A 112 -21.27 -9.46 4.61
N THR A 113 -21.32 -10.73 4.21
CA THR A 113 -20.37 -11.72 4.70
C THR A 113 -19.04 -11.59 3.96
N PHE A 114 -17.93 -12.02 4.57
CA PHE A 114 -16.62 -11.97 3.91
C PHE A 114 -16.66 -12.65 2.53
N ARG A 115 -17.27 -13.83 2.44
CA ARG A 115 -17.43 -14.55 1.17
C ARG A 115 -18.33 -13.82 0.17
N ALA A 116 -19.37 -13.13 0.62
CA ALA A 116 -20.23 -12.34 -0.28
C ALA A 116 -19.48 -11.13 -0.86
N SER A 117 -18.51 -10.61 -0.12
CA SER A 117 -17.54 -9.60 -0.58
C SER A 117 -16.37 -10.20 -1.38
N GLN A 118 -16.41 -11.50 -1.72
CA GLN A 118 -15.35 -12.21 -2.45
C GLN A 118 -14.00 -12.29 -1.72
N LEU A 119 -13.97 -12.07 -0.39
CA LEU A 119 -12.76 -12.23 0.40
C LEU A 119 -12.44 -13.72 0.60
N GLU A 120 -11.18 -14.07 0.34
CA GLU A 120 -10.60 -15.40 0.38
C GLU A 120 -9.33 -15.44 1.25
N ASP A 121 -8.68 -16.60 1.25
CA ASP A 121 -7.44 -16.80 1.99
C ASP A 121 -6.29 -15.97 1.44
N GLY A 122 -5.76 -15.09 2.28
CA GLY A 122 -4.60 -14.25 1.98
C GLY A 122 -4.93 -12.83 1.59
N ASP A 123 -6.22 -12.48 1.48
CA ASP A 123 -6.63 -11.12 1.13
C ASP A 123 -6.26 -10.12 2.23
N ILE A 124 -6.04 -8.88 1.79
CA ILE A 124 -5.59 -7.77 2.62
C ILE A 124 -6.74 -6.80 2.82
N VAL A 125 -7.11 -6.61 4.08
CA VAL A 125 -8.06 -5.60 4.52
C VAL A 125 -7.29 -4.41 5.09
N CYS A 126 -7.34 -3.29 4.39
CA CYS A 126 -6.88 -2.00 4.87
C CYS A 126 -8.00 -1.32 5.66
N PHE A 127 -7.68 -0.65 6.75
CA PHE A 127 -8.65 0.10 7.51
C PHE A 127 -8.09 1.38 8.11
N GLN A 128 -8.98 2.31 8.41
CA GLN A 128 -8.65 3.63 8.97
C GLN A 128 -9.80 4.13 9.85
N LYS A 129 -9.55 5.18 10.62
CA LYS A 129 -10.65 5.91 11.28
C LYS A 129 -11.55 6.57 10.24
N SER A 130 -12.86 6.54 10.47
CA SER A 130 -13.81 7.30 9.67
C SER A 130 -13.44 8.80 9.72
N PRO A 131 -13.41 9.51 8.59
CA PRO A 131 -13.13 10.94 8.56
C PRO A 131 -14.13 11.72 9.44
N LYS A 132 -13.63 12.45 10.43
CA LYS A 132 -14.48 13.35 11.24
C LYS A 132 -14.63 14.68 10.52
N ALA A 133 -15.87 15.05 10.19
CA ALA A 133 -16.22 16.26 9.44
C ALA A 133 -15.69 17.58 10.07
N ASP A 134 -15.38 17.57 11.36
CA ASP A 134 -15.06 18.76 12.17
C ASP A 134 -13.58 18.83 12.62
N SER A 135 -12.70 17.99 12.05
CA SER A 135 -11.33 17.83 12.58
C SER A 135 -10.38 18.99 12.29
N GLY A 136 -10.71 19.93 11.40
CA GLY A 136 -9.90 21.13 11.09
C GLY A 136 -8.51 20.85 10.47
N THR A 137 -8.01 19.61 10.57
CA THR A 137 -6.74 19.15 10.03
C THR A 137 -6.93 18.78 8.57
N GLN A 138 -6.40 19.62 7.68
CA GLN A 138 -6.36 19.31 6.26
C GLN A 138 -5.27 18.25 6.01
N VAL A 139 -5.68 17.00 5.83
CA VAL A 139 -4.80 15.89 5.43
C VAL A 139 -4.75 15.78 3.90
N ARG A 140 -3.58 15.43 3.35
CA ARG A 140 -3.37 15.35 1.90
C ARG A 140 -4.07 14.16 1.26
N TYR A 141 -4.00 13.00 1.92
CA TYR A 141 -4.59 11.74 1.49
C TYR A 141 -5.55 11.26 2.58
N PRO A 142 -6.82 11.68 2.53
CA PRO A 142 -7.77 11.45 3.62
C PRO A 142 -8.17 9.98 3.76
N ASP A 143 -8.02 9.19 2.71
CA ASP A 143 -8.46 7.81 2.65
C ASP A 143 -7.42 6.86 2.05
N ILE A 144 -7.60 5.56 2.30
CA ILE A 144 -6.73 4.50 1.81
C ILE A 144 -6.63 4.50 0.27
N PRO A 145 -7.73 4.55 -0.51
CA PRO A 145 -7.64 4.57 -1.96
C PRO A 145 -6.78 5.74 -2.49
N SER A 146 -6.98 6.96 -1.99
CA SER A 146 -6.19 8.13 -2.40
C SER A 146 -4.71 8.01 -2.00
N PHE A 147 -4.41 7.45 -0.83
CA PHE A 147 -3.03 7.19 -0.41
C PHE A 147 -2.35 6.15 -1.30
N LEU A 148 -3.02 5.03 -1.61
CA LEU A 148 -2.47 3.99 -2.48
C LEU A 148 -2.23 4.52 -3.90
N GLU A 149 -3.15 5.32 -4.44
CA GLU A 149 -2.98 5.98 -5.74
C GLU A 149 -1.78 6.92 -5.74
N TYR A 150 -1.57 7.67 -4.67
CA TYR A 150 -0.36 8.49 -4.50
C TYR A 150 0.91 7.63 -4.49
N VAL A 151 0.97 6.58 -3.66
CA VAL A 151 2.16 5.72 -3.57
C VAL A 151 2.47 5.07 -4.92
N HIS A 152 1.45 4.63 -5.66
CA HIS A 152 1.61 4.04 -6.99
C HIS A 152 2.17 5.03 -8.02
N ASN A 153 1.74 6.29 -7.97
CA ASN A 153 2.21 7.33 -8.90
C ASN A 153 3.47 8.06 -8.43
N ARG A 154 3.91 7.84 -7.19
CA ARG A 154 5.08 8.52 -6.63
C ARG A 154 6.36 8.06 -7.31
N GLN A 155 7.16 9.04 -7.72
CA GLN A 155 8.49 8.85 -8.28
C GLN A 155 9.46 9.86 -7.66
N VAL A 156 10.57 9.37 -7.10
CA VAL A 156 11.69 10.26 -6.73
C VAL A 156 12.55 10.47 -7.98
N VAL A 157 12.70 11.72 -8.41
CA VAL A 157 13.46 12.10 -9.60
C VAL A 157 14.67 12.92 -9.18
N HIS A 158 15.84 12.51 -9.67
CA HIS A 158 17.10 13.19 -9.43
C HIS A 158 17.36 14.20 -10.56
N PHE A 159 17.59 15.45 -10.19
CA PHE A 159 17.88 16.53 -11.12
C PHE A 159 19.38 16.82 -11.12
N ARG A 160 19.90 17.08 -12.32
CA ARG A 160 21.31 17.40 -12.57
C ARG A 160 21.40 18.59 -13.49
N SER A 161 22.29 19.53 -13.17
CA SER A 161 22.67 20.58 -14.11
C SER A 161 23.41 19.99 -15.32
N LEU A 162 23.19 20.59 -16.50
CA LEU A 162 23.89 20.23 -17.74
C LEU A 162 25.40 20.44 -17.64
N GLU A 163 25.84 21.38 -16.80
CA GLU A 163 27.26 21.65 -16.55
C GLU A 163 27.93 20.53 -15.75
N LYS A 164 27.14 19.77 -14.98
CA LYS A 164 27.59 18.70 -14.07
C LYS A 164 26.69 17.46 -14.18
N PRO A 165 26.64 16.78 -15.35
CA PRO A 165 25.65 15.74 -15.64
C PRO A 165 25.83 14.43 -14.84
N LYS A 166 26.93 14.30 -14.08
CA LYS A 166 27.23 13.14 -13.23
C LYS A 166 26.87 13.36 -11.76
N ASP A 167 26.61 14.61 -11.38
CA ASP A 167 26.39 14.99 -9.99
C ASP A 167 24.90 15.24 -9.78
N ASP A 168 24.29 14.48 -8.88
CA ASP A 168 22.93 14.75 -8.41
C ASP A 168 22.95 16.05 -7.62
N GLU A 169 22.23 17.06 -8.11
CA GLU A 169 22.19 18.38 -7.47
C GLU A 169 21.12 18.41 -6.39
N PHE A 170 19.95 17.87 -6.69
CA PHE A 170 18.86 17.63 -5.75
C PHE A 170 17.91 16.55 -6.28
N CYS A 171 17.03 16.06 -5.41
CA CYS A 171 15.93 15.18 -5.81
C CYS A 171 14.58 15.80 -5.43
N LEU A 172 13.56 15.49 -6.22
CA LEU A 172 12.18 15.85 -5.92
C LEU A 172 11.29 14.63 -6.00
N GLU A 173 10.33 14.58 -5.09
CA GLU A 173 9.19 13.68 -5.20
C GLU A 173 8.18 14.25 -6.20
N LEU A 174 7.90 13.49 -7.25
CA LEU A 174 6.98 13.82 -8.33
C LEU A 174 5.95 12.71 -8.52
N SER A 175 4.91 12.99 -9.29
CA SER A 175 3.89 12.03 -9.71
C SER A 175 4.10 11.64 -11.17
N LYS A 176 3.87 10.38 -11.51
CA LYS A 176 3.76 9.89 -12.90
C LYS A 176 2.69 10.64 -13.71
N LEU A 177 1.74 11.28 -13.02
CA LEU A 177 0.66 12.08 -13.62
C LEU A 177 1.04 13.55 -13.86
N HIS A 178 2.19 14.02 -13.36
CA HIS A 178 2.60 15.40 -13.57
C HIS A 178 2.88 15.68 -15.06
N THR A 179 2.37 16.82 -15.53
CA THR A 179 2.71 17.37 -16.83
C THR A 179 4.09 18.03 -16.79
N TYR A 180 4.61 18.43 -17.97
CA TYR A 180 5.86 19.19 -18.04
C TYR A 180 5.81 20.47 -17.19
N ASP A 181 4.69 21.18 -17.23
CA ASP A 181 4.51 22.44 -16.51
C ASP A 181 4.50 22.23 -14.98
N ASP A 182 3.82 21.18 -14.50
CA ASP A 182 3.82 20.82 -13.07
C ASP A 182 5.25 20.52 -12.56
N VAL A 183 6.06 19.83 -13.37
CA VAL A 183 7.43 19.50 -13.01
C VAL A 183 8.28 20.77 -12.97
N VAL A 184 8.21 21.59 -14.01
CA VAL A 184 9.01 22.82 -14.11
C VAL A 184 8.65 23.82 -13.02
N GLU A 185 7.37 23.95 -12.65
CA GLU A 185 6.95 24.79 -11.53
C GLU A 185 7.57 24.34 -10.20
N ARG A 186 7.57 23.02 -9.93
CA ARG A 186 8.18 22.46 -8.71
C ARG A 186 9.69 22.64 -8.69
N VAL A 187 10.36 22.47 -9.84
CA VAL A 187 11.81 22.70 -9.96
C VAL A 187 12.14 24.18 -9.76
N ALA A 188 11.34 25.10 -10.31
CA ALA A 188 11.52 26.54 -10.12
C ALA A 188 11.46 26.91 -8.64
N ARG A 189 10.45 26.40 -7.93
CA ARG A 189 10.32 26.61 -6.48
C ARG A 189 11.52 26.04 -5.70
N GLN A 190 12.01 24.85 -6.06
CA GLN A 190 13.17 24.23 -5.42
C GLN A 190 14.45 25.05 -5.62
N LEU A 191 14.60 25.69 -6.79
CA LEU A 191 15.74 26.54 -7.14
C LEU A 191 15.57 28.01 -6.70
N GLY A 192 14.42 28.39 -6.14
CA GLY A 192 14.12 29.77 -5.78
C GLY A 192 13.96 30.72 -6.98
N LEU A 193 13.49 30.21 -8.11
CA LEU A 193 13.23 30.99 -9.33
C LEU A 193 11.79 31.50 -9.36
N ASP A 194 11.62 32.79 -9.68
CA ASP A 194 10.28 33.42 -9.77
C ASP A 194 9.47 33.02 -11.01
N ASP A 195 10.13 32.53 -12.05
CA ASP A 195 9.53 32.23 -13.35
C ASP A 195 9.93 30.82 -13.82
N PRO A 196 8.99 29.86 -13.83
CA PRO A 196 9.23 28.51 -14.34
C PRO A 196 9.68 28.45 -15.80
N ALA A 197 9.32 29.44 -16.63
CA ALA A 197 9.71 29.45 -18.05
C ALA A 197 11.23 29.57 -18.26
N LYS A 198 11.99 29.91 -17.20
CA LYS A 198 13.46 29.92 -17.20
C LYS A 198 14.07 28.52 -17.16
N ILE A 199 13.27 27.47 -16.90
CA ILE A 199 13.75 26.09 -16.82
C ILE A 199 13.45 25.36 -18.13
N ARG A 200 14.49 24.70 -18.65
CA ARG A 200 14.37 23.78 -19.79
C ARG A 200 14.88 22.41 -19.39
N LEU A 201 14.01 21.42 -19.48
CA LEU A 201 14.38 20.03 -19.23
C LEU A 201 14.85 19.36 -20.54
N THR A 202 15.76 18.42 -20.42
CA THR A 202 16.23 17.59 -21.54
C THR A 202 15.91 16.13 -21.26
N SER A 203 15.56 15.38 -22.29
CA SER A 203 15.45 13.92 -22.15
C SER A 203 16.83 13.32 -21.87
N HIS A 204 16.84 12.23 -21.12
CA HIS A 204 18.06 11.58 -20.66
C HIS A 204 18.33 10.29 -21.45
N ASN A 205 19.60 9.99 -21.70
CA ASN A 205 20.03 8.67 -22.16
C ASN A 205 20.47 7.83 -20.94
N CYS A 206 19.65 6.82 -20.60
CA CYS A 206 19.89 5.95 -19.45
C CYS A 206 21.19 5.12 -19.52
N TYR A 207 21.76 4.94 -20.72
CA TYR A 207 23.02 4.20 -20.89
C TYR A 207 24.25 5.08 -20.71
N SER A 208 24.26 6.28 -21.31
CA SER A 208 25.42 7.20 -21.23
C SER A 208 25.36 8.14 -20.03
N GLN A 209 24.21 8.17 -19.35
CA GLN A 209 23.90 9.12 -18.29
C GLN A 209 23.97 10.60 -18.73
N GLN A 210 23.92 10.85 -20.04
CA GLN A 210 24.01 12.20 -20.63
C GLN A 210 22.65 12.68 -21.14
N PRO A 211 22.44 14.01 -21.21
CA PRO A 211 21.29 14.59 -21.90
C PRO A 211 21.31 14.19 -23.38
N LYS A 212 20.14 13.89 -23.95
CA LYS A 212 20.02 13.70 -25.40
C LYS A 212 20.16 15.06 -26.09
N PRO A 213 20.86 15.14 -27.24
CA PRO A 213 20.86 16.35 -28.07
C PRO A 213 19.42 16.72 -28.44
N GLN A 214 19.10 18.02 -28.40
CA GLN A 214 17.80 18.56 -28.84
C GLN A 214 17.76 18.76 -30.35
#